data_AF-A0A7X1DPR8-F1
#
_entry.id   AF-A0A7X1DPR8-F1
#
_cell.length_a   1.000
_cell.length_b   1.000
_cell.length_c   1.000
_cell.angle_alpha   90.00
_cell.angle_beta   90.00
_cell.angle_gamma   90.00
#
_symmetry.space_group_name_H-M   'P 1'
#
loop_
_entity.id
_entity.type
_entity.pdbx_description
1 polymer ?
#
loop_
_entity_poly.entity_id
_entity_poly.type
_entity_poly.pdbx_seq_one_letter_code
_entity_poly.pdbx_strand_id
1 'polypeptide(L)'
;MVQLIFIALFIVLIVLMPKNNKEEVKAAHLLIDKYDIQVAKKKNPIRQMALLEKALGISTYGRNRKKTFIFVGGFFVGAGILGYIIYFFIMSNNVVAIIVSGIIVTLYLIGGTIAMFVMTVRQASSLRTDSWAKILNTVDPQFPIEFLNEKKWQKAFLAQLESMNEQLA
;
A
#
# COMPACT_ATOMS: atom_id res chain seq x y z
N MET A 1 -20.28 -11.04 17.57
CA MET A 1 -18.86 -10.87 17.97
C MET A 1 -17.92 -11.12 16.79
N VAL A 2 -17.82 -12.34 16.24
CA VAL A 2 -16.91 -12.65 15.10
C VAL A 2 -17.22 -11.83 13.84
N GLN A 3 -18.49 -11.59 13.50
CA GLN A 3 -18.89 -10.75 12.37
C GLN A 3 -18.38 -9.30 12.47
N LEU A 4 -18.27 -8.73 13.67
CA LEU A 4 -17.76 -7.36 13.86
C LEU A 4 -16.27 -7.26 13.53
N ILE A 5 -15.49 -8.30 13.79
CA ILE A 5 -14.07 -8.37 13.46
C ILE A 5 -13.90 -8.43 11.92
N PHE A 6 -14.71 -9.23 11.23
CA PHE A 6 -14.71 -9.29 9.77
C PHE A 6 -15.13 -7.97 9.12
N ILE A 7 -16.10 -7.26 9.69
CA ILE A 7 -16.53 -5.95 9.22
C ILE A 7 -15.42 -4.91 9.42
N ALA A 8 -14.78 -4.88 10.59
CA ALA A 8 -13.66 -3.98 10.87
C ALA A 8 -12.48 -4.22 9.91
N LEU A 9 -12.16 -5.49 9.67
CA LEU A 9 -11.18 -5.92 8.66
C LEU A 9 -11.51 -5.41 7.26
N PHE A 10 -12.77 -5.54 6.85
CA PHE A 10 -13.24 -5.12 5.55
C PHE A 10 -13.19 -3.61 5.39
N ILE A 11 -13.55 -2.86 6.44
CA ILE A 11 -13.45 -1.39 6.46
C ILE A 11 -11.98 -0.95 6.34
N VAL A 12 -11.06 -1.56 7.08
CA VAL A 12 -9.63 -1.26 6.98
C VAL A 12 -9.11 -1.55 5.57
N LEU A 13 -9.51 -2.67 4.95
CA LEU A 13 -9.16 -3.02 3.57
C LEU A 13 -9.73 -2.06 2.52
N ILE A 14 -10.95 -1.55 2.72
CA ILE A 14 -11.57 -0.55 1.83
C ILE A 14 -10.87 0.80 1.96
N VAL A 15 -10.60 1.26 3.18
CA VAL A 15 -9.87 2.51 3.43
C VAL A 15 -8.45 2.45 2.85
N LEU A 16 -7.84 1.26 2.87
CA LEU A 16 -6.56 0.97 2.27
C LEU A 16 -6.54 0.97 0.74
N MET A 17 -7.70 0.89 0.08
CA MET A 17 -7.75 0.78 -1.37
C MET A 17 -7.34 2.13 -1.97
N PRO A 18 -6.22 2.23 -2.71
CA PRO A 18 -5.76 3.52 -3.20
C PRO A 18 -6.79 4.04 -4.19
N LYS A 19 -7.27 5.26 -3.95
CA LYS A 19 -8.26 5.88 -4.82
C LYS A 19 -7.75 5.90 -6.26
N ASN A 20 -8.58 5.41 -7.15
CA ASN A 20 -8.32 5.39 -8.59
C ASN A 20 -8.30 6.85 -9.06
N ASN A 21 -7.13 7.39 -9.40
CA ASN A 21 -7.03 8.74 -9.93
C ASN A 21 -6.85 8.68 -11.45
N LYS A 22 -7.75 9.31 -12.19
CA LYS A 22 -7.73 9.36 -13.65
C LYS A 22 -6.52 10.14 -14.18
N GLU A 23 -6.07 11.16 -13.46
CA GLU A 23 -4.95 12.02 -13.85
C GLU A 23 -3.63 11.24 -13.85
N GLU A 24 -3.39 10.46 -12.79
CA GLU A 24 -2.21 9.60 -12.70
C GLU A 24 -2.20 8.51 -13.77
N VAL A 25 -3.36 7.95 -14.12
CA VAL A 25 -3.45 6.97 -15.21
C VAL A 25 -3.08 7.61 -16.54
N LYS A 26 -3.60 8.81 -16.83
CA LYS A 26 -3.27 9.54 -18.06
C LYS A 26 -1.79 9.88 -18.11
N ALA A 27 -1.25 10.45 -17.03
CA ALA A 27 0.16 10.78 -16.90
C ALA A 27 1.05 9.54 -17.10
N ALA A 28 0.71 8.42 -16.46
CA ALA A 28 1.43 7.16 -16.64
C ALA A 28 1.40 6.67 -18.10
N HIS A 29 0.29 6.83 -18.82
CA HIS A 29 0.19 6.42 -20.23
C HIS A 29 1.00 7.34 -21.13
N LEU A 30 0.97 8.66 -20.90
CA LEU A 30 1.82 9.62 -21.62
C LEU A 30 3.30 9.35 -21.40
N LEU A 31 3.71 9.02 -20.17
CA LEU A 31 5.10 8.65 -19.87
C LEU A 31 5.53 7.40 -20.66
N ILE A 32 4.67 6.38 -20.71
CA ILE A 32 4.94 5.14 -21.45
C ILE A 32 5.11 5.43 -22.94
N ASP A 33 4.24 6.27 -23.50
CA ASP A 33 4.30 6.64 -24.91
C ASP A 33 5.53 7.47 -25.23
N LYS A 34 5.87 8.43 -24.36
CA LYS A 34 6.99 9.35 -24.58
C LYS A 34 8.35 8.65 -24.56
N TYR A 35 8.53 7.69 -23.65
CA TYR A 35 9.81 6.98 -23.47
C TYR A 35 9.79 5.56 -24.05
N ASP A 36 8.78 5.23 -24.86
CA ASP A 36 8.57 3.91 -25.51
C ASP A 36 8.80 2.72 -24.56
N ILE A 37 8.23 2.80 -23.34
CA ILE A 37 8.43 1.77 -22.32
C ILE A 37 7.57 0.56 -22.66
N GLN A 38 8.18 -0.61 -22.84
CA GLN A 38 7.47 -1.86 -23.20
C GLN A 38 6.60 -2.42 -22.07
N VAL A 39 5.47 -1.77 -21.78
CA VAL A 39 4.47 -2.19 -20.78
C VAL A 39 3.04 -1.97 -21.26
N ALA A 40 2.16 -2.93 -20.92
CA ALA A 40 0.74 -2.80 -21.22
C ALA A 40 0.09 -1.67 -20.40
N LYS A 41 -0.70 -0.83 -21.09
CA LYS A 41 -1.52 0.22 -20.45
C LYS A 41 -2.71 -0.38 -19.70
N LYS A 42 -2.90 0.03 -18.46
CA LYS A 42 -3.96 -0.39 -17.53
C LYS A 42 -4.69 0.85 -17.01
N LYS A 43 -6.01 0.71 -16.79
CA LYS A 43 -6.87 1.76 -16.22
C LYS A 43 -6.72 1.96 -14.70
N ASN A 44 -5.98 1.08 -14.03
CA ASN A 44 -5.74 1.15 -12.60
C ASN A 44 -4.31 1.66 -12.38
N PRO A 45 -4.11 2.82 -11.70
CA PRO A 45 -2.81 3.47 -11.57
C PRO A 45 -1.84 2.63 -10.74
N ILE A 46 -2.33 1.90 -9.74
CA ILE A 46 -1.49 1.03 -8.92
C ILE A 46 -0.97 -0.14 -9.76
N ARG A 47 -1.84 -0.75 -10.57
CA ARG A 47 -1.42 -1.82 -11.48
C ARG A 47 -0.48 -1.30 -12.55
N GLN A 48 -0.70 -0.09 -13.05
CA GLN A 48 0.20 0.55 -14.02
C GLN A 48 1.58 0.80 -13.41
N MET A 49 1.64 1.41 -12.23
CA MET A 49 2.86 1.66 -11.50
C MET A 49 3.61 0.36 -11.20
N ALA A 50 2.93 -0.70 -10.79
CA ALA A 50 3.55 -2.00 -10.56
C ALA A 50 4.14 -2.63 -11.84
N LEU A 51 3.51 -2.43 -13.00
CA LEU A 51 4.05 -2.87 -14.29
C LEU A 51 5.28 -2.05 -14.69
N LEU A 52 5.23 -0.72 -14.49
CA LEU A 52 6.36 0.18 -14.72
C LEU A 52 7.55 -0.17 -13.80
N GLU A 53 7.30 -0.38 -12.51
CA GLU A 53 8.31 -0.85 -11.56
C GLU A 53 8.98 -2.14 -12.05
N LYS A 54 8.18 -3.12 -12.50
CA LYS A 54 8.70 -4.39 -13.01
C LYS A 54 9.56 -4.21 -14.26
N ALA A 55 9.11 -3.39 -15.21
CA ALA A 55 9.83 -3.15 -16.46
C ALA A 55 11.15 -2.41 -16.23
N LEU A 56 11.19 -1.51 -15.26
CA LEU A 56 12.36 -0.71 -14.90
C LEU A 56 13.25 -1.38 -13.84
N GLY A 57 12.93 -2.59 -13.39
CA GLY A 57 13.69 -3.29 -12.34
C GLY A 57 13.60 -2.66 -10.94
N ILE A 58 12.63 -1.78 -10.72
CA ILE A 58 12.40 -1.07 -9.45
C ILE A 58 11.52 -1.92 -8.53
N SER A 59 11.78 -1.91 -7.21
CA SER A 59 10.94 -2.64 -6.24
C SER A 59 10.61 -1.81 -5.01
N THR A 60 9.75 -0.80 -5.18
CA THR A 60 9.42 0.16 -4.11
C THR A 60 8.00 -0.08 -3.59
N TYR A 61 6.97 0.24 -4.38
CA TYR A 61 5.57 0.09 -3.99
C TYR A 61 5.16 -1.38 -3.91
N GLY A 62 5.44 -2.16 -4.97
CA GLY A 62 5.00 -3.56 -5.06
C GLY A 62 5.57 -4.44 -3.95
N ARG A 63 6.86 -4.27 -3.61
CA ARG A 63 7.54 -5.01 -2.55
C ARG A 63 6.96 -4.67 -1.17
N ASN A 64 6.74 -3.39 -0.88
CA ASN A 64 6.21 -2.97 0.41
C ASN A 64 4.75 -3.37 0.58
N ARG A 65 3.94 -3.32 -0.48
CA ARG A 65 2.57 -3.82 -0.47
C ARG A 65 2.51 -5.32 -0.16
N LYS A 66 3.39 -6.13 -0.77
CA LYS A 66 3.50 -7.57 -0.46
C LYS A 66 3.86 -7.81 1.01
N LYS A 67 4.83 -7.07 1.56
CA LYS A 67 5.21 -7.17 2.98
C LYS A 67 4.03 -6.86 3.89
N THR A 68 3.27 -5.81 3.62
CA THR A 68 2.09 -5.48 4.42
C THR A 68 1.00 -6.54 4.32
N PHE A 69 0.74 -7.11 3.14
CA PHE A 69 -0.21 -8.23 3.03
C PHE A 69 0.23 -9.45 3.83
N ILE A 70 1.52 -9.81 3.77
CA ILE A 70 2.07 -10.92 4.56
C ILE A 70 1.93 -10.64 6.06
N PHE A 71 2.23 -9.41 6.49
CA PHE A 71 2.09 -9.00 7.89
C PHE A 71 0.64 -9.07 8.36
N VAL A 72 -0.29 -8.52 7.59
CA VAL A 72 -1.73 -8.56 7.87
C VAL A 72 -2.21 -10.01 7.96
N GLY A 73 -1.88 -10.85 6.98
CA GLY A 73 -2.24 -12.28 7.00
C GLY A 73 -1.67 -13.00 8.22
N GLY A 74 -0.39 -12.82 8.51
CA GLY A 74 0.27 -13.41 9.68
C GLY A 74 -0.32 -12.92 11.01
N PHE A 75 -0.73 -11.65 11.08
CA PHE A 75 -1.38 -11.09 12.26
C PHE A 75 -2.71 -11.79 12.58
N PHE A 76 -3.55 -12.04 11.58
CA PHE A 76 -4.83 -12.73 11.80
C PHE A 76 -4.65 -14.21 12.14
N VAL A 77 -3.67 -14.87 11.53
CA VAL A 77 -3.32 -16.26 11.91
C VAL A 77 -2.83 -16.30 13.36
N GLY A 78 -1.95 -15.39 13.76
CA GLY A 78 -1.47 -15.28 15.14
C GLY A 78 -2.59 -15.00 16.14
N ALA A 79 -3.50 -14.08 15.80
CA ALA A 79 -4.67 -13.79 16.62
C ALA A 79 -5.59 -15.02 16.77
N GLY A 80 -5.75 -15.83 15.72
CA GLY A 80 -6.50 -17.08 15.76
C GLY A 80 -5.88 -18.13 16.70
N ILE A 81 -4.56 -18.34 16.60
CA ILE A 81 -3.81 -19.26 17.48
C ILE A 81 -3.94 -18.81 18.95
N LEU A 82 -3.76 -17.53 19.19
CA LEU A 82 -3.88 -16.94 20.53
C LEU A 82 -5.29 -17.09 21.11
N GLY A 83 -6.33 -16.87 20.29
CA GLY A 83 -7.72 -17.11 20.69
C GLY A 83 -7.99 -18.58 21.04
N TYR A 84 -7.41 -19.51 20.30
CA TYR A 84 -7.51 -20.94 20.60
C TYR A 84 -6.83 -21.31 21.92
N ILE A 85 -5.66 -20.73 22.22
CA ILE A 85 -4.96 -20.95 23.49
C ILE A 85 -5.80 -20.46 24.69
N ILE A 86 -6.44 -19.29 24.57
CA ILE A 86 -7.36 -18.80 25.61
C ILE A 86 -8.53 -19.77 25.79
N TYR A 87 -9.14 -20.22 24.69
CA TYR A 87 -10.25 -21.18 24.74
C TYR A 87 -9.86 -22.48 25.45
N PHE A 88 -8.67 -23.01 25.17
CA PHE A 88 -8.13 -24.19 25.85
C PHE A 88 -8.03 -23.97 27.37
N PHE A 89 -7.51 -22.82 27.81
CA PHE A 89 -7.40 -22.52 29.24
C PHE A 89 -8.73 -22.28 29.95
N ILE A 90 -9.73 -21.77 29.23
CA ILE A 90 -11.11 -21.68 29.71
C ILE A 90 -11.67 -23.09 29.95
N MET A 91 -11.50 -24.00 28.98
CA MET A 91 -11.97 -25.39 29.10
C MET A 91 -11.25 -26.15 30.23
N SER A 92 -9.99 -25.81 30.51
CA SER A 92 -9.23 -26.39 31.62
C SER A 92 -9.47 -25.69 32.98
N ASN A 93 -10.37 -24.70 33.05
CA ASN A 93 -10.66 -23.91 34.27
C ASN A 93 -9.42 -23.29 34.94
N ASN A 94 -8.37 -23.00 34.17
CA ASN A 94 -7.11 -22.49 34.72
C ASN A 94 -7.13 -20.95 34.73
N VAL A 95 -7.69 -20.38 35.79
CA VAL A 95 -7.93 -18.94 35.94
C VAL A 95 -6.66 -18.11 35.75
N VAL A 96 -5.51 -18.56 36.30
CA VAL A 96 -4.24 -17.84 36.18
C VAL A 96 -3.78 -17.80 34.71
N ALA A 97 -3.83 -18.93 34.02
CA ALA A 97 -3.45 -19.01 32.62
C ALA A 97 -4.38 -18.18 31.71
N ILE A 98 -5.68 -18.11 32.01
CA ILE A 98 -6.65 -17.27 31.30
C ILE A 98 -6.27 -15.78 31.42
N ILE A 99 -5.96 -15.30 32.63
CA ILE A 99 -5.61 -13.89 32.85
C ILE A 99 -4.31 -13.55 32.12
N VAL A 100 -3.26 -14.36 32.28
CA VAL A 100 -1.95 -14.11 31.64
C VAL A 100 -2.06 -14.12 30.12
N SER A 101 -2.74 -15.12 29.55
CA SER A 101 -2.96 -15.19 28.11
C SER A 101 -3.83 -14.02 27.61
N GLY A 102 -4.86 -13.61 28.35
CA GLY A 102 -5.68 -12.44 28.02
C GLY A 102 -4.89 -11.13 27.91
N ILE A 103 -3.94 -10.91 28.81
CA ILE A 103 -3.04 -9.73 28.75
C ILE A 103 -2.16 -9.78 27.50
N ILE A 104 -1.55 -10.94 27.22
CA ILE A 104 -0.69 -11.14 26.04
C ILE A 104 -1.47 -10.88 24.75
N VAL A 105 -2.68 -11.41 24.65
CA VAL A 105 -3.55 -11.19 23.48
C VAL A 105 -3.93 -9.72 23.33
N THR A 106 -4.26 -9.05 24.42
CA THR A 106 -4.59 -7.62 24.38
C THR A 106 -3.41 -6.80 23.87
N LEU A 107 -2.21 -7.03 24.39
CA LEU A 107 -0.98 -6.36 23.93
C LEU A 107 -0.67 -6.66 22.47
N TYR A 108 -0.82 -7.91 22.04
CA TYR A 108 -0.63 -8.33 20.66
C TYR A 108 -1.59 -7.60 19.70
N LEU A 109 -2.88 -7.53 20.06
CA LEU A 109 -3.89 -6.87 19.25
C LEU A 109 -3.64 -5.37 19.14
N ILE A 110 -3.29 -4.69 20.24
CA ILE A 110 -2.97 -3.27 20.24
C ILE A 110 -1.73 -3.00 19.37
N GLY A 111 -0.62 -3.70 19.64
CA GLY A 111 0.64 -3.52 18.92
C GLY A 111 0.50 -3.80 17.43
N GLY A 112 -0.17 -4.89 17.07
CA GLY A 112 -0.43 -5.23 15.67
C GLY A 112 -1.35 -4.23 14.96
N THR A 113 -2.36 -3.70 15.65
CA THR A 113 -3.25 -2.67 15.09
C THR A 113 -2.50 -1.38 14.80
N ILE A 114 -1.65 -0.91 15.72
CA ILE A 114 -0.80 0.27 15.53
C ILE A 114 0.16 0.05 14.35
N ALA A 115 0.82 -1.12 14.29
CA ALA A 115 1.72 -1.45 13.18
C ALA A 115 0.99 -1.45 11.82
N MET A 116 -0.20 -2.08 11.75
CA MET A 116 -1.02 -2.06 10.53
C MET A 116 -1.43 -0.65 10.14
N PHE A 117 -1.81 0.19 11.10
CA PHE A 117 -2.16 1.60 10.85
C PHE A 117 -0.98 2.37 10.27
N VAL A 118 0.21 2.26 10.85
CA VAL A 118 1.42 2.95 10.36
C VAL A 118 1.79 2.48 8.95
N MET A 119 1.76 1.16 8.68
CA MET A 119 2.03 0.62 7.35
C MET A 119 1.02 1.11 6.31
N THR A 120 -0.25 1.18 6.70
CA THR A 120 -1.37 1.67 5.87
C THR A 120 -1.18 3.12 5.50
N VAL A 121 -0.93 3.99 6.48
CA VAL A 121 -0.70 5.41 6.25
C VAL A 121 0.51 5.60 5.33
N ARG A 122 1.63 4.90 5.60
CA ARG A 122 2.84 5.00 4.77
C ARG A 122 2.61 4.55 3.32
N GLN A 123 1.78 3.54 3.09
CA GLN A 123 1.38 3.14 1.74
C GLN A 123 0.56 4.19 1.00
N ALA A 124 -0.31 4.90 1.71
CA ALA A 124 -1.18 5.92 1.14
C ALA A 124 -0.47 7.27 0.93
N SER A 125 0.43 7.64 1.86
CA SER A 125 1.03 8.98 1.89
C SER A 125 2.34 9.10 1.13
N SER A 126 3.30 8.20 1.34
CA SER A 126 4.67 8.38 0.84
C SER A 126 5.05 7.37 -0.22
N LEU A 127 4.66 6.09 -0.07
CA LEU A 127 5.18 5.04 -0.95
C LEU A 127 4.76 5.21 -2.40
N ARG A 128 3.61 5.84 -2.67
CA ARG A 128 3.14 6.13 -4.03
C ARG A 128 4.00 7.22 -4.69
N THR A 129 4.26 8.33 -4.00
CA THR A 129 5.12 9.41 -4.51
C THR A 129 6.58 8.97 -4.59
N ASP A 130 7.09 8.24 -3.59
CA ASP A 130 8.45 7.67 -3.59
C ASP A 130 8.70 6.74 -4.79
N SER A 131 7.68 5.96 -5.16
CA SER A 131 7.79 5.02 -6.28
C SER A 131 7.74 5.76 -7.62
N TRP A 132 6.88 6.77 -7.74
CA TRP A 132 6.88 7.65 -8.91
C TRP A 132 8.19 8.41 -9.06
N ALA A 133 8.74 8.97 -7.98
CA ALA A 133 10.04 9.64 -8.00
C ALA A 133 11.15 8.72 -8.54
N LYS A 134 11.18 7.46 -8.07
CA LYS A 134 12.13 6.47 -8.57
C LYS A 134 11.90 6.09 -10.03
N ILE A 135 10.65 5.88 -10.44
CA ILE A 135 10.31 5.59 -11.84
C ILE A 135 10.79 6.74 -12.73
N LEU A 136 10.46 7.98 -12.38
CA LEU A 136 10.83 9.17 -13.14
C LEU A 136 12.35 9.32 -13.22
N ASN A 137 13.07 9.29 -12.09
CA ASN A 137 14.53 9.38 -12.10
C ASN A 137 15.22 8.25 -12.87
N THR A 138 14.59 7.07 -12.97
CA THR A 138 15.17 5.94 -13.72
C THR A 138 14.94 6.09 -15.22
N VAL A 139 13.80 6.65 -15.62
CA VAL A 139 13.47 6.91 -17.02
C VAL A 139 14.21 8.13 -17.54
N ASP A 140 14.25 9.20 -16.74
CA ASP A 140 14.90 10.46 -17.04
C ASP A 140 15.41 11.12 -15.75
N PRO A 141 16.72 11.08 -15.48
CA PRO A 141 17.32 11.69 -14.29
C PRO A 141 17.15 13.21 -14.19
N GLN A 142 16.82 13.90 -15.30
CA GLN A 142 16.58 15.34 -15.34
C GLN A 142 15.10 15.68 -15.13
N PHE A 143 14.22 14.69 -14.99
CA PHE A 143 12.80 14.92 -14.77
C PHE A 143 12.60 15.64 -13.43
N PRO A 144 11.93 16.81 -13.41
CA PRO A 144 11.71 17.54 -12.16
C PRO A 144 10.78 16.74 -11.25
N ILE A 145 11.24 16.30 -10.08
CA ILE A 145 10.43 15.48 -9.15
C ILE A 145 9.76 16.30 -8.04
N GLU A 146 10.01 17.60 -7.97
CA GLU A 146 9.55 18.49 -6.89
C GLU A 146 8.02 18.58 -6.80
N PHE A 147 7.32 18.43 -7.93
CA PHE A 147 5.85 18.43 -7.98
C PHE A 147 5.23 17.26 -7.19
N LEU A 148 5.98 16.19 -6.92
CA LEU A 148 5.49 15.05 -6.12
C LEU A 148 5.21 15.42 -4.66
N ASN A 149 5.75 16.55 -4.19
CA ASN A 149 5.49 17.07 -2.85
C ASN A 149 4.17 17.86 -2.76
N GLU A 150 3.51 18.13 -3.88
CA GLU A 150 2.26 18.90 -3.88
C GLU A 150 1.05 18.09 -3.40
N LYS A 151 0.11 18.77 -2.75
CA LYS A 151 -1.14 18.18 -2.27
C LYS A 151 -1.97 17.51 -3.38
N LYS A 152 -1.85 17.99 -4.62
CA LYS A 152 -2.50 17.43 -5.82
C LYS A 152 -1.46 17.00 -6.86
N TRP A 153 -0.40 16.31 -6.41
CA TRP A 153 0.70 15.88 -7.27
C TRP A 153 0.26 15.11 -8.53
N GLN A 154 -0.89 14.42 -8.53
CA GLN A 154 -1.37 13.73 -9.74
C GLN A 154 -1.77 14.69 -10.86
N LYS A 155 -2.32 15.86 -10.52
CA LYS A 155 -2.61 16.93 -11.50
C LYS A 155 -1.32 17.53 -12.02
N ALA A 156 -0.41 17.86 -11.10
CA ALA A 156 0.88 18.43 -11.45
C ALA A 156 1.68 17.46 -12.33
N PHE A 157 1.63 16.16 -12.04
CA PHE A 157 2.26 15.13 -12.85
C PHE A 157 1.75 15.12 -14.30
N LEU A 158 0.42 15.17 -14.47
CA LEU A 158 -0.18 15.22 -15.80
C LEU A 158 0.21 16.50 -16.53
N ALA A 159 0.11 17.66 -15.88
CA ALA A 159 0.45 18.95 -16.47
C ALA A 159 1.93 19.02 -16.89
N GLN A 160 2.83 18.45 -16.09
CA GLN A 160 4.25 18.38 -16.40
C GLN A 160 4.51 17.54 -17.66
N LEU A 161 3.81 16.40 -17.81
CA LEU A 161 3.96 15.58 -19.01
C LEU A 161 3.32 16.20 -20.25
N GLU A 162 2.17 16.85 -20.10
CA GLU A 162 1.49 17.55 -21.19
C GLU A 162 2.35 18.73 -21.71
N SER A 163 2.92 19.55 -20.82
CA SER A 163 3.78 20.69 -21.20
C SER A 163 5.05 20.24 -21.92
N MET A 164 5.65 19.13 -21.48
CA MET A 164 6.82 18.55 -22.16
C MET A 164 6.48 17.83 -23.47
N ASN A 165 5.20 17.61 -23.79
CA ASN A 165 4.76 17.02 -25.05
C ASN A 165 4.43 18.12 -26.08
N GLU A 166 3.89 19.26 -25.61
CA GLU A 166 3.68 20.46 -26.43
C GLU A 166 4.99 21.09 -26.93
N GLN A 167 6.11 20.90 -26.21
CA GLN A 167 7.43 21.36 -26.66
C GLN A 167 8.04 20.53 -27.81
N LEU A 168 7.42 19.41 -28.19
CA LEU A 168 7.88 18.48 -29.23
C LEU A 168 6.95 18.43 -30.46
N ALA A 169 5.84 19.18 -30.44
CA ALA A 169 4.88 19.31 -31.55
C ALA A 169 5.09 20.64 -32.28
#